data_AF-A0AAX4P465-F1
#
_entry.id   AF-A0AAX4P465-F1
#
_cell.length_a   1.000
_cell.length_b   1.000
_cell.length_c   1.000
_cell.angle_alpha   90.00
_cell.angle_beta   90.00
_cell.angle_gamma   90.00
#
_symmetry.space_group_name_H-M   'P 1'
#
loop_
_entity.id
_entity.type
_entity.pdbx_description
1 polymer ?
#
loop_
_entity_poly.entity_id
_entity_poly.type
_entity_poly.pdbx_seq_one_letter_code
_entity_poly.pdbx_strand_id
1 'polypeptide(L)'
;MEDEELQRAIAASLEGSGGHGGGASASPAGSAGGEGKGNDVDVDAGGEPTEKLSLEEKEAAAKAKLEEIKQKKVEEERKLDREREKERIRFGKEMLAQKKVLEDQERQRVMDFRKREKDEAKRAKQKVMEQIARDKAERRSRLGIKAEASAGEDSSDAEQDGKRKQREEDSVFGVKPVQTQTKIRDVLVQIKKSYPSDRAQTCFKTLSAYCKNLLRVPAEQKFRTINAENNAFRQRVGSLEGGEGTKVLELVGFAANEEAKTLAMADDRFSKLVVEAALTELNNALTNPFFGSL
;
A
#
# COMPACT_ATOMS: atom_id res chain seq x y z
N MET A 1 -21.67 -3.88 -57.03
CA MET A 1 -22.26 -2.73 -56.29
C MET A 1 -21.52 -2.46 -54.99
N GLU A 2 -21.02 -3.48 -54.29
CA GLU A 2 -20.31 -3.28 -53.00
C GLU A 2 -18.84 -2.80 -53.15
N ASP A 3 -18.18 -3.07 -54.29
CA ASP A 3 -16.80 -2.62 -54.53
C ASP A 3 -16.68 -1.13 -54.90
N GLU A 4 -17.74 -0.49 -55.41
CA GLU A 4 -17.72 0.94 -55.73
C GLU A 4 -17.86 1.81 -54.47
N GLU A 5 -18.62 1.37 -53.46
CA GLU A 5 -18.75 2.10 -52.19
C GLU A 5 -17.45 2.06 -51.37
N LEU A 6 -16.72 0.94 -51.41
CA LEU A 6 -15.42 0.80 -50.76
C LEU A 6 -14.35 1.68 -51.42
N GLN A 7 -14.36 1.81 -52.74
CA GLN A 7 -13.46 2.73 -53.44
C GLN A 7 -13.80 4.20 -53.20
N ARG A 8 -15.08 4.54 -53.05
CA ARG A 8 -15.53 5.91 -52.73
C ARG A 8 -15.19 6.32 -51.30
N ALA A 9 -15.24 5.39 -50.34
CA ALA A 9 -14.89 5.64 -48.93
C ALA A 9 -13.38 5.85 -48.72
N ILE A 10 -12.54 5.15 -49.48
CA ILE A 10 -11.08 5.31 -49.42
C ILE A 10 -10.64 6.65 -50.06
N ALA A 11 -11.27 7.05 -51.17
CA ALA A 11 -11.00 8.34 -51.80
C ALA A 11 -11.37 9.53 -50.88
N ALA A 12 -12.48 9.44 -50.14
CA ALA A 12 -12.90 10.48 -49.19
C ALA A 12 -11.96 10.64 -47.98
N SER A 13 -11.21 9.60 -47.60
CA SER A 13 -10.24 9.68 -46.49
C SER A 13 -8.89 10.28 -46.90
N LEU A 14 -8.58 10.32 -48.20
CA LEU A 14 -7.32 10.85 -48.72
C LEU A 14 -7.35 12.37 -48.96
N GLU A 15 -8.52 12.99 -49.05
CA GLU A 15 -8.67 14.45 -49.23
C GLU A 15 -8.77 15.23 -47.90
N GLY A 16 -8.73 14.55 -46.75
CA GLY A 16 -9.01 15.14 -45.43
C GLY A 16 -7.83 15.70 -44.63
N SER A 17 -6.59 15.77 -45.17
CA SER A 17 -5.44 16.29 -44.40
C SER A 17 -4.68 17.41 -45.12
N GLY A 18 -5.38 18.50 -45.38
CA GLY A 18 -4.76 19.76 -45.81
C GLY A 18 -5.22 20.93 -44.95
N GLY A 19 -4.38 21.40 -44.03
CA GLY A 19 -4.45 22.79 -43.58
C GLY A 19 -4.06 23.12 -42.14
N HIS A 20 -2.96 23.90 -42.03
CA HIS A 20 -2.66 24.93 -41.02
C HIS A 20 -2.35 24.48 -39.58
N GLY A 21 -1.35 24.98 -38.85
CA GLY A 21 -0.41 26.11 -38.97
C GLY A 21 0.01 26.43 -37.52
N GLY A 22 1.30 26.45 -37.16
CA GLY A 22 2.11 27.68 -37.09
C GLY A 22 2.61 27.95 -35.65
N GLY A 23 3.83 28.51 -35.52
CA GLY A 23 4.39 29.14 -34.31
C GLY A 23 5.56 28.37 -33.66
N ALA A 24 6.84 28.58 -33.98
CA ALA A 24 7.73 29.75 -33.75
C ALA A 24 8.36 29.86 -32.34
N SER A 25 9.68 29.63 -32.26
CA SER A 25 10.71 30.32 -31.44
C SER A 25 12.08 29.68 -31.77
N ALA A 26 13.02 30.32 -32.49
CA ALA A 26 13.95 31.41 -32.10
C ALA A 26 14.73 31.04 -30.82
N SER A 27 16.07 30.89 -30.74
CA SER A 27 17.24 31.52 -31.40
C SER A 27 18.53 30.69 -31.01
N PRO A 28 19.79 31.17 -31.14
CA PRO A 28 20.55 31.44 -32.36
C PRO A 28 22.00 30.88 -32.36
N ALA A 29 22.65 31.03 -33.53
CA ALA A 29 24.07 31.37 -33.74
C ALA A 29 25.20 30.40 -33.32
N GLY A 30 25.96 29.95 -34.32
CA GLY A 30 27.31 29.41 -34.21
C GLY A 30 27.95 29.28 -35.59
N SER A 31 28.74 30.29 -35.97
CA SER A 31 29.42 30.48 -37.26
C SER A 31 30.74 29.71 -37.36
N ALA A 32 31.08 29.26 -38.58
CA ALA A 32 32.41 29.04 -39.21
C ALA A 32 32.29 27.81 -40.13
N GLY A 33 32.55 27.83 -41.44
CA GLY A 33 33.48 28.61 -42.24
C GLY A 33 34.36 27.59 -42.97
N GLY A 34 34.37 27.59 -44.31
CA GLY A 34 35.27 26.72 -45.09
C GLY A 34 34.88 26.52 -46.55
N GLU A 35 35.38 27.41 -47.41
CA GLU A 35 35.40 27.37 -48.88
C GLU A 35 36.06 26.08 -49.42
N GLY A 36 35.63 25.48 -50.53
CA GLY A 36 35.93 25.84 -51.91
C GLY A 36 36.00 24.53 -52.73
N LYS A 37 35.24 24.39 -53.82
CA LYS A 37 35.63 24.63 -55.23
C LYS A 37 36.32 23.41 -55.88
N GLY A 38 35.73 22.89 -56.95
CA GLY A 38 36.37 21.88 -57.82
C GLY A 38 35.36 21.06 -58.61
N ASN A 39 34.93 21.59 -59.75
CA ASN A 39 34.20 20.88 -60.79
C ASN A 39 35.23 20.53 -61.84
N ASP A 40 35.49 19.25 -62.09
CA ASP A 40 36.13 18.81 -63.33
C ASP A 40 35.49 17.50 -63.81
N VAL A 41 35.04 17.59 -65.05
CA VAL A 41 34.41 16.56 -65.85
C VAL A 41 35.55 15.88 -66.60
N ASP A 42 35.86 14.64 -66.25
CA ASP A 42 36.66 13.76 -67.10
C ASP A 42 35.77 12.65 -67.64
N VAL A 43 35.38 12.86 -68.89
CA VAL A 43 34.94 11.82 -69.81
C VAL A 43 36.21 11.11 -70.27
N ASP A 44 36.42 9.87 -69.84
CA ASP A 44 37.35 8.97 -70.51
C ASP A 44 36.60 7.73 -70.97
N ALA A 45 36.65 7.54 -72.29
CA ALA A 45 36.03 6.45 -73.02
C ALA A 45 37.14 5.51 -73.48
N GLY A 46 36.99 4.22 -73.20
CA GLY A 46 37.66 3.17 -73.97
C GLY A 46 38.39 2.13 -73.14
N GLY A 47 37.81 0.92 -73.07
CA GLY A 47 38.50 -0.27 -72.57
C GLY A 47 37.53 -1.36 -72.16
N GLU A 48 37.07 -2.16 -73.12
CA GLU A 48 36.21 -3.34 -72.92
C GLU A 48 36.96 -4.51 -72.19
N PRO A 49 36.39 -5.72 -72.03
CA PRO A 49 35.67 -6.14 -70.83
C PRO A 49 36.19 -7.50 -70.31
N THR A 50 36.79 -7.58 -69.13
CA THR A 50 37.26 -8.87 -68.61
C THR A 50 37.07 -9.01 -67.10
N GLU A 51 35.87 -9.43 -66.71
CA GLU A 51 35.65 -10.66 -65.92
C GLU A 51 34.14 -10.85 -65.76
N LYS A 52 33.60 -11.81 -66.50
CA LYS A 52 32.19 -12.22 -66.39
C LYS A 52 32.02 -12.97 -65.07
N LEU A 53 31.81 -12.25 -63.97
CA LEU A 53 31.04 -12.80 -62.83
C LEU A 53 29.72 -13.29 -63.41
N SER A 54 29.43 -14.57 -63.22
CA SER A 54 28.29 -15.23 -63.86
C SER A 54 26.98 -14.53 -63.47
N LEU A 55 25.97 -14.56 -64.35
CA LEU A 55 24.62 -14.09 -64.03
C LEU A 55 24.12 -14.71 -62.71
N GLU A 56 24.58 -15.93 -62.42
CA GLU A 56 24.30 -16.70 -61.21
C GLU A 56 24.92 -16.09 -59.93
N GLU A 57 26.15 -15.57 -59.97
CA GLU A 57 26.77 -14.88 -58.82
C GLU A 57 26.10 -13.54 -58.51
N LYS A 58 25.68 -12.79 -59.53
CA LYS A 58 24.95 -11.52 -59.35
C LYS A 58 23.54 -11.76 -58.81
N GLU A 59 22.88 -12.82 -59.26
CA GLU A 59 21.59 -13.26 -58.72
C GLU A 59 21.72 -13.80 -57.28
N ALA A 60 22.79 -14.52 -56.96
CA ALA A 60 23.09 -14.98 -55.60
C ALA A 60 23.36 -13.80 -54.65
N ALA A 61 24.12 -12.79 -55.09
CA ALA A 61 24.34 -11.56 -54.32
C ALA A 61 23.06 -10.74 -54.13
N ALA A 62 22.17 -10.70 -55.13
CA ALA A 62 20.86 -10.05 -55.02
C ALA A 62 19.92 -10.79 -54.06
N LYS A 63 19.90 -12.13 -54.09
CA LYS A 63 19.14 -12.97 -53.15
C LYS A 63 19.65 -12.83 -51.72
N ALA A 64 20.97 -12.84 -51.51
CA ALA A 64 21.58 -12.64 -50.19
C ALA A 64 21.21 -11.27 -49.58
N LYS A 65 21.23 -10.19 -50.39
CA LYS A 65 20.78 -8.86 -49.94
C LYS A 65 19.29 -8.81 -49.62
N LEU A 66 18.45 -9.52 -50.38
CA LEU A 66 17.01 -9.58 -50.11
C LEU A 66 16.70 -10.34 -48.81
N GLU A 67 17.44 -11.42 -48.54
CA GLU A 67 17.35 -12.17 -47.28
C GLU A 67 17.82 -11.34 -46.09
N GLU A 68 18.90 -10.58 -46.23
CA GLU A 68 19.37 -9.65 -45.19
C GLU A 68 18.34 -8.56 -44.88
N ILE A 69 17.67 -8.00 -45.90
CA ILE A 69 16.58 -7.03 -45.72
C ILE A 69 15.38 -7.67 -45.01
N LYS A 70 15.01 -8.91 -45.36
CA LYS A 70 13.93 -9.63 -44.69
C LYS A 70 14.28 -9.94 -43.23
N GLN A 71 15.51 -10.38 -42.96
CA GLN A 71 15.98 -10.64 -41.60
C GLN A 71 16.00 -9.36 -40.76
N LYS A 72 16.47 -8.23 -41.31
CA LYS A 72 16.43 -6.91 -40.66
C LYS A 72 15.00 -6.46 -40.35
N LYS A 73 14.06 -6.62 -41.30
CA LYS A 73 12.64 -6.31 -41.08
C LYS A 73 12.01 -7.15 -39.97
N VAL A 74 12.28 -8.45 -39.94
CA VAL A 74 11.77 -9.35 -38.88
C VAL A 74 12.39 -9.00 -37.52
N GLU A 75 13.67 -8.60 -37.49
CA GLU A 75 14.34 -8.21 -36.25
C GLU A 75 13.84 -6.85 -35.72
N GLU A 76 13.59 -5.88 -36.61
CA GLU A 76 12.98 -4.60 -36.29
C GLU A 76 11.54 -4.76 -35.79
N GLU A 77 10.71 -5.56 -36.47
CA GLU A 77 9.34 -5.86 -36.04
C GLU A 77 9.34 -6.53 -34.65
N ARG A 78 10.25 -7.47 -34.41
CA ARG A 78 10.42 -8.10 -33.09
C ARG A 78 10.90 -7.13 -32.01
N LYS A 79 11.66 -6.09 -32.35
CA LYS A 79 12.05 -5.02 -31.42
C LYS A 79 10.87 -4.10 -31.13
N LEU A 80 10.09 -3.74 -32.14
CA LEU A 80 8.91 -2.89 -32.05
C LEU A 80 7.82 -3.53 -31.18
N ASP A 81 7.60 -4.84 -31.32
CA ASP A 81 6.66 -5.58 -30.45
C ASP A 81 7.13 -5.63 -29.00
N ARG A 82 8.44 -5.80 -28.77
CA ARG A 82 9.01 -5.73 -27.41
C ARG A 82 8.89 -4.33 -26.81
N GLU A 83 8.97 -3.29 -27.61
CA GLU A 83 8.81 -1.91 -27.15
C GLU A 83 7.35 -1.59 -26.82
N ARG A 84 6.41 -1.98 -27.67
CA ARG A 84 4.96 -1.87 -27.39
C ARG A 84 4.55 -2.62 -26.12
N GLU A 85 5.07 -3.83 -25.94
CA GLU A 85 4.80 -4.62 -24.72
C GLU A 85 5.38 -3.95 -23.47
N LYS A 86 6.61 -3.40 -23.56
CA LYS A 86 7.22 -2.64 -22.47
C LYS A 86 6.42 -1.38 -22.14
N GLU A 87 5.93 -0.67 -23.15
CA GLU A 87 5.10 0.53 -22.97
C GLU A 87 3.76 0.20 -22.32
N ARG A 88 3.09 -0.90 -22.71
CA ARG A 88 1.87 -1.35 -22.04
C ARG A 88 2.09 -1.63 -20.56
N ILE A 89 3.19 -2.32 -20.22
CA ILE A 89 3.53 -2.64 -18.83
C ILE A 89 3.89 -1.37 -18.05
N ARG A 90 4.67 -0.47 -18.64
CA ARG A 90 5.03 0.82 -18.02
C ARG A 90 3.78 1.65 -17.75
N PHE A 91 2.91 1.82 -18.74
CA PHE A 91 1.66 2.56 -18.62
C PHE A 91 0.73 1.93 -17.57
N GLY A 92 0.58 0.61 -17.56
CA GLY A 92 -0.21 -0.08 -16.54
C GLY A 92 0.35 0.10 -15.12
N LYS A 93 1.68 0.05 -14.97
CA LYS A 93 2.35 0.29 -13.69
C LYS A 93 2.24 1.75 -13.24
N GLU A 94 2.34 2.69 -14.16
CA GLU A 94 2.21 4.12 -13.91
C GLU A 94 0.78 4.49 -13.51
N MET A 95 -0.22 3.95 -14.20
CA MET A 95 -1.64 4.12 -13.83
C MET A 95 -1.94 3.59 -12.42
N LEU A 96 -1.41 2.41 -12.07
CA LEU A 96 -1.55 1.86 -10.72
C LEU A 96 -0.82 2.70 -9.67
N ALA A 97 0.37 3.22 -9.99
CA ALA A 97 1.12 4.10 -9.10
C ALA A 97 0.39 5.44 -8.88
N GLN A 98 -0.15 6.06 -9.92
CA GLN A 98 -0.95 7.28 -9.84
C GLN A 98 -2.21 7.08 -9.00
N LYS A 99 -2.94 5.97 -9.21
CA LYS A 99 -4.12 5.63 -8.39
C LYS A 99 -3.76 5.50 -6.90
N LYS A 100 -2.64 4.85 -6.60
CA LYS A 100 -2.17 4.69 -5.21
C LYS A 100 -1.81 6.02 -4.56
N VAL A 101 -1.15 6.93 -5.29
CA VAL A 101 -0.81 8.27 -4.79
C VAL A 101 -2.07 9.08 -4.46
N LEU A 102 -3.11 9.01 -5.31
CA LEU A 102 -4.37 9.68 -5.05
C LEU A 102 -5.07 9.13 -3.80
N GLU A 103 -5.15 7.81 -3.67
CA GLU A 103 -5.75 7.15 -2.50
C GLU A 103 -4.99 7.48 -1.20
N ASP A 104 -3.65 7.52 -1.24
CA ASP A 104 -2.82 7.89 -0.10
C ASP A 104 -3.01 9.37 0.29
N GLN A 105 -3.18 10.28 -0.68
CA GLN A 105 -3.50 11.68 -0.41
C GLN A 105 -4.88 11.86 0.22
N GLU A 106 -5.90 11.14 -0.26
CA GLU A 106 -7.24 11.18 0.34
C GLU A 106 -7.23 10.68 1.78
N ARG A 107 -6.56 9.56 2.04
CA ARG A 107 -6.37 9.04 3.40
C ARG A 107 -5.62 10.03 4.29
N GLN A 108 -4.57 10.67 3.78
CA GLN A 108 -3.81 11.67 4.52
C GLN A 108 -4.70 12.86 4.93
N ARG A 109 -5.56 13.35 4.03
CA ARG A 109 -6.51 14.44 4.34
C ARG A 109 -7.49 14.05 5.45
N VAL A 110 -8.03 12.84 5.41
CA VAL A 110 -8.95 12.35 6.45
C VAL A 110 -8.24 12.22 7.81
N MET A 111 -7.02 11.71 7.82
CA MET A 111 -6.21 11.59 9.04
C MET A 111 -5.84 12.95 9.63
N ASP A 112 -5.45 13.90 8.78
CA ASP A 112 -5.11 15.26 9.20
C ASP A 112 -6.33 16.02 9.73
N PHE A 113 -7.51 15.83 9.12
CA PHE A 113 -8.77 16.39 9.62
C PHE A 113 -9.09 15.86 11.03
N ARG A 114 -9.08 14.54 11.22
CA ARG A 114 -9.32 13.91 12.52
C ARG A 114 -8.30 14.34 13.58
N LYS A 115 -7.03 14.50 13.19
CA LYS A 115 -5.98 14.97 14.10
C LYS A 115 -6.20 16.42 14.52
N ARG A 116 -6.59 17.29 13.58
CA ARG A 116 -6.94 18.70 13.87
C ARG A 116 -8.13 18.81 14.81
N GLU A 117 -9.22 18.07 14.56
CA GLU A 117 -10.37 18.04 15.46
C GLU A 117 -9.98 17.55 16.86
N LYS A 118 -9.18 16.48 16.95
CA LYS A 118 -8.72 15.95 18.24
C LYS A 118 -7.84 16.93 19.01
N ASP A 119 -6.95 17.64 18.32
CA ASP A 119 -6.05 18.61 18.96
C ASP A 119 -6.79 19.90 19.34
N GLU A 120 -7.82 20.30 18.59
CA GLU A 120 -8.71 21.40 18.97
C GLU A 120 -9.57 21.03 20.19
N ALA A 121 -10.14 19.83 20.23
CA ALA A 121 -10.86 19.32 21.39
C ALA A 121 -9.99 19.28 22.65
N LYS A 122 -8.71 18.84 22.52
CA LYS A 122 -7.75 18.89 23.63
C LYS A 122 -7.48 20.32 24.10
N ARG A 123 -7.29 21.27 23.18
CA ARG A 123 -7.07 22.68 23.54
C ARG A 123 -8.29 23.28 24.22
N ALA A 124 -9.50 22.97 23.76
CA ALA A 124 -10.74 23.40 24.42
C ALA A 124 -10.85 22.80 25.83
N LYS A 125 -10.58 21.50 25.97
CA LYS A 125 -10.56 20.81 27.28
C LYS A 125 -9.53 21.41 28.23
N GLN A 126 -8.34 21.76 27.75
CA GLN A 126 -7.30 22.43 28.55
C GLN A 126 -7.74 23.83 29.00
N LYS A 127 -8.37 24.62 28.13
CA LYS A 127 -8.90 25.94 28.50
C LYS A 127 -9.97 25.83 29.60
N VAL A 128 -10.89 24.87 29.48
CA VAL A 128 -11.92 24.63 30.51
C VAL A 128 -11.28 24.18 31.82
N MET A 129 -10.31 23.27 31.77
CA MET A 129 -9.58 22.81 32.95
C MET A 129 -8.86 23.96 33.67
N GLU A 130 -8.21 24.85 32.91
CA GLU A 130 -7.54 26.03 33.44
C GLU A 130 -8.54 27.03 34.06
N GLN A 131 -9.70 27.22 33.43
CA GLN A 131 -10.76 28.07 33.97
C GLN A 131 -11.32 27.51 35.29
N ILE A 132 -11.58 26.20 35.36
CA ILE A 132 -12.02 25.54 36.61
C ILE A 132 -10.94 25.69 37.70
N ALA A 133 -9.66 25.57 37.34
CA ALA A 133 -8.56 25.73 38.30
C ALA A 133 -8.49 27.18 38.85
N ARG A 134 -8.65 28.19 37.99
CA ARG A 134 -8.72 29.60 38.38
C ARG A 134 -9.91 29.87 39.30
N ASP A 135 -11.11 29.44 38.92
CA ASP A 135 -12.33 29.62 39.73
C ASP A 135 -12.23 28.90 41.09
N LYS A 136 -11.63 27.70 41.11
CA LYS A 136 -11.35 26.96 42.36
C LYS A 136 -10.35 27.71 43.24
N ALA A 137 -9.30 28.28 42.67
CA ALA A 137 -8.31 29.06 43.39
C ALA A 137 -8.90 30.38 43.95
N GLU A 138 -9.70 31.09 43.16
CA GLU A 138 -10.37 32.32 43.57
C GLU A 138 -11.39 32.07 44.69
N ARG A 139 -12.21 31.01 44.59
CA ARG A 139 -13.13 30.59 45.65
C ARG A 139 -12.37 30.22 46.94
N ARG A 140 -11.24 29.51 46.83
CA ARG A 140 -10.39 29.17 47.98
C ARG A 140 -9.77 30.41 48.63
N SER A 141 -9.33 31.39 47.84
CA SER A 141 -8.82 32.68 48.34
C SER A 141 -9.92 33.49 49.04
N ARG A 142 -11.12 33.56 48.46
CA ARG A 142 -12.28 34.28 49.02
C ARG A 142 -12.84 33.65 50.29
N LEU A 143 -12.72 32.33 50.46
CA LEU A 143 -13.13 31.61 51.67
C LEU A 143 -12.08 31.67 52.79
N GLY A 144 -10.96 32.36 52.61
CA GLY A 144 -9.97 32.62 53.67
C GLY A 144 -9.26 31.37 54.22
N ILE A 145 -9.28 30.24 53.49
CA ILE A 145 -8.59 29.03 53.92
C ILE A 145 -7.08 29.22 53.68
N LYS A 146 -6.33 29.44 54.76
CA LYS A 146 -4.85 29.51 54.76
C LYS A 146 -4.26 28.18 54.27
N ALA A 147 -3.18 28.26 53.50
CA ALA A 147 -2.59 27.20 52.66
C ALA A 147 -1.94 26.00 53.40
N GLU A 148 -2.49 25.55 54.52
CA GLU A 148 -1.89 24.49 55.33
C GLU A 148 -2.94 23.44 55.73
N ALA A 149 -3.44 22.70 54.73
CA ALA A 149 -3.99 21.33 54.82
C ALA A 149 -4.86 21.00 53.60
N SER A 150 -4.26 20.82 52.43
CA SER A 150 -4.82 19.92 51.39
C SER A 150 -3.81 19.60 50.28
N ALA A 151 -2.50 19.55 50.58
CA ALA A 151 -1.50 19.09 49.62
C ALA A 151 -1.38 17.56 49.56
N GLY A 152 -2.17 16.83 50.38
CA GLY A 152 -1.98 15.39 50.59
C GLY A 152 -3.01 14.44 49.97
N GLU A 153 -4.20 14.90 49.54
CA GLU A 153 -5.28 13.96 49.19
C GLU A 153 -5.98 14.20 47.83
N ASP A 154 -5.76 15.33 47.15
CA ASP A 154 -6.43 15.61 45.86
C ASP A 154 -5.55 15.36 44.62
N SER A 155 -4.25 15.10 44.78
CA SER A 155 -3.31 14.87 43.67
C SER A 155 -3.29 13.42 43.18
N SER A 156 -3.64 12.45 44.03
CA SER A 156 -3.74 11.04 43.61
C SER A 156 -5.01 10.75 42.80
N ASP A 157 -6.13 11.41 43.12
CA ASP A 157 -7.39 11.20 42.41
C ASP A 157 -7.45 11.95 41.07
N ALA A 158 -6.86 13.14 40.94
CA ALA A 158 -6.90 13.89 39.67
C ALA A 158 -5.97 13.31 38.57
N GLU A 159 -4.80 12.76 38.93
CA GLU A 159 -3.93 12.04 37.99
C GLU A 159 -4.45 10.63 37.68
N GLN A 160 -5.09 9.95 38.66
CA GLN A 160 -5.80 8.71 38.38
C GLN A 160 -7.03 8.95 37.51
N ASP A 161 -7.82 9.99 37.75
CA ASP A 161 -9.02 10.33 36.97
C ASP A 161 -8.66 10.81 35.56
N GLY A 162 -7.54 11.51 35.37
CA GLY A 162 -7.03 11.86 34.03
C GLY A 162 -6.59 10.64 33.23
N LYS A 163 -5.86 9.70 33.86
CA LYS A 163 -5.41 8.45 33.23
C LYS A 163 -6.54 7.45 33.06
N ARG A 164 -7.56 7.49 33.94
CA ARG A 164 -8.79 6.69 33.88
C ARG A 164 -9.77 7.23 32.85
N LYS A 165 -9.95 8.55 32.73
CA LYS A 165 -10.72 9.19 31.64
C LYS A 165 -10.06 9.03 30.28
N GLN A 166 -8.73 9.08 30.19
CA GLN A 166 -8.03 8.78 28.93
C GLN A 166 -8.16 7.30 28.54
N ARG A 167 -8.27 6.40 29.54
CA ARG A 167 -8.56 4.97 29.36
C ARG A 167 -10.06 4.68 29.14
N GLU A 168 -10.95 5.57 29.56
CA GLU A 168 -12.40 5.52 29.35
C GLU A 168 -12.82 6.16 28.02
N GLU A 169 -12.11 7.18 27.54
CA GLU A 169 -12.26 7.74 26.18
C GLU A 169 -11.73 6.76 25.11
N ASP A 170 -10.77 5.88 25.46
CA ASP A 170 -10.45 4.67 24.67
C ASP A 170 -11.41 3.50 24.96
N SER A 171 -12.33 3.62 25.92
CA SER A 171 -13.35 2.62 26.28
C SER A 171 -14.77 3.01 25.85
N VAL A 172 -14.91 3.63 24.68
CA VAL A 172 -16.23 3.85 24.05
C VAL A 172 -17.00 2.52 23.89
N PHE A 173 -16.31 1.38 23.91
CA PHE A 173 -16.93 0.05 23.89
C PHE A 173 -16.38 -0.85 25.01
N GLY A 174 -16.90 -0.69 26.24
CA GLY A 174 -17.14 -1.75 27.25
C GLY A 174 -16.03 -2.71 27.70
N VAL A 175 -14.81 -2.62 27.19
CA VAL A 175 -13.79 -3.65 27.38
C VAL A 175 -12.60 -3.06 28.14
N LYS A 176 -12.49 -3.40 29.42
CA LYS A 176 -11.31 -3.08 30.24
C LYS A 176 -10.09 -3.81 29.62
N PRO A 177 -9.08 -3.11 29.06
CA PRO A 177 -7.99 -3.74 28.31
C PRO A 177 -7.25 -4.83 29.10
N VAL A 178 -7.11 -4.62 30.41
CA VAL A 178 -6.48 -5.56 31.34
C VAL A 178 -7.28 -6.86 31.49
N GLN A 179 -8.62 -6.79 31.51
CA GLN A 179 -9.43 -8.00 31.63
C GLN A 179 -9.36 -8.86 30.37
N THR A 180 -9.33 -8.23 29.20
CA THR A 180 -9.17 -8.93 27.91
C THR A 180 -7.79 -9.53 27.78
N GLN A 181 -6.74 -8.83 28.22
CA GLN A 181 -5.39 -9.37 28.26
C GLN A 181 -5.32 -10.65 29.11
N THR A 182 -5.92 -10.66 30.32
CA THR A 182 -5.97 -11.86 31.17
C THR A 182 -6.71 -13.00 30.47
N LYS A 183 -7.88 -12.73 29.87
CA LYS A 183 -8.64 -13.74 29.14
C LYS A 183 -7.84 -14.32 27.96
N ILE A 184 -7.14 -13.47 27.20
CA ILE A 184 -6.28 -13.92 26.10
C ILE A 184 -5.18 -14.84 26.65
N ARG A 185 -4.51 -14.43 27.74
CA ARG A 185 -3.49 -15.25 28.39
C ARG A 185 -4.03 -16.61 28.82
N ASP A 186 -5.20 -16.66 29.46
CA ASP A 186 -5.80 -17.91 29.92
C ASP A 186 -6.07 -18.88 28.77
N VAL A 187 -6.59 -18.37 27.65
CA VAL A 187 -6.81 -19.17 26.44
C VAL A 187 -5.48 -19.64 25.83
N LEU A 188 -4.44 -18.81 25.80
CA LEU A 188 -3.11 -19.22 25.33
C LEU A 188 -2.48 -20.29 26.23
N VAL A 189 -2.69 -20.20 27.55
CA VAL A 189 -2.24 -21.23 28.49
C VAL A 189 -3.00 -22.54 28.26
N GLN A 190 -4.31 -22.48 28.02
CA GLN A 190 -5.11 -23.64 27.65
C GLN A 190 -4.59 -24.31 26.37
N ILE A 191 -4.30 -23.54 25.31
CA ILE A 191 -3.74 -24.08 24.06
C ILE A 191 -2.39 -24.77 24.32
N LYS A 192 -1.54 -24.18 25.17
CA LYS A 192 -0.23 -24.75 25.49
C LYS A 192 -0.33 -26.03 26.34
N LYS A 193 -1.38 -26.19 27.14
CA LYS A 193 -1.65 -27.38 27.97
C LYS A 193 -2.34 -28.51 27.18
N SER A 194 -3.27 -28.16 26.29
CA SER A 194 -4.13 -29.13 25.59
C SER A 194 -3.50 -29.71 24.33
N TYR A 195 -2.53 -29.03 23.71
CA TYR A 195 -1.97 -29.45 22.43
C TYR A 195 -0.44 -29.62 22.49
N PRO A 196 0.14 -30.46 21.61
CA PRO A 196 1.59 -30.57 21.48
C PRO A 196 2.23 -29.21 21.19
N SER A 197 3.43 -29.00 21.76
CA SER A 197 4.20 -27.74 21.65
C SER A 197 4.28 -27.24 20.21
N ASP A 198 4.53 -28.12 19.23
CA ASP A 198 4.69 -27.72 17.82
C ASP A 198 3.40 -27.15 17.21
N ARG A 199 2.25 -27.73 17.54
CA ARG A 199 0.93 -27.24 17.08
C ARG A 199 0.58 -25.93 17.76
N ALA A 200 0.78 -25.83 19.07
CA ALA A 200 0.55 -24.60 19.83
C ALA A 200 1.42 -23.44 19.33
N GLN A 201 2.72 -23.69 19.11
CA GLN A 201 3.63 -22.67 18.58
C GLN A 201 3.25 -22.23 17.16
N THR A 202 2.83 -23.16 16.30
CA THR A 202 2.40 -22.84 14.93
C THR A 202 1.15 -21.96 14.94
N CYS A 203 0.20 -22.23 15.85
CA CYS A 203 -0.96 -21.38 16.08
C CYS A 203 -0.53 -19.97 16.54
N PHE A 204 0.28 -19.88 17.60
CA PHE A 204 0.72 -18.60 18.17
C PHE A 204 1.48 -17.74 17.16
N LYS A 205 2.34 -18.35 16.33
CA LYS A 205 3.04 -17.64 15.23
C LYS A 205 2.07 -17.05 14.21
N THR A 206 1.01 -17.80 13.87
CA THR A 206 -0.01 -17.37 12.91
C THR A 206 -0.86 -16.25 13.48
N LEU A 207 -1.34 -16.38 14.72
CA LEU A 207 -2.07 -15.33 15.44
C LEU A 207 -1.23 -14.05 15.60
N SER A 208 0.07 -14.20 15.90
CA SER A 208 1.01 -13.09 15.99
C SER A 208 1.15 -12.36 14.66
N ALA A 209 1.17 -13.10 13.54
CA ALA A 209 1.26 -12.49 12.21
C ALA A 209 0.03 -11.63 11.90
N TYR A 210 -1.18 -12.10 12.25
CA TYR A 210 -2.40 -11.30 12.09
C TYR A 210 -2.37 -10.03 12.95
N CYS A 211 -1.98 -10.14 14.22
CA CYS A 211 -1.85 -8.97 15.11
C CYS A 211 -0.77 -7.98 14.62
N LYS A 212 0.38 -8.48 14.14
CA LYS A 212 1.45 -7.63 13.56
C LYS A 212 0.98 -6.90 12.30
N ASN A 213 0.23 -7.57 11.43
CA ASN A 213 -0.30 -6.96 10.21
C ASN A 213 -1.30 -5.84 10.54
N LEU A 214 -2.19 -6.07 11.51
CA LEU A 214 -3.11 -5.05 12.03
C LEU A 214 -2.37 -3.82 12.59
N LEU A 215 -1.30 -4.01 13.37
CA LEU A 215 -0.53 -2.90 13.94
C LEU A 215 0.28 -2.15 12.89
N ARG A 216 0.78 -2.84 11.85
CA ARG A 216 1.58 -2.22 10.79
C ARG A 216 0.75 -1.31 9.89
N VAL A 217 -0.43 -1.79 9.46
CA VAL A 217 -1.31 -1.03 8.56
C VAL A 217 -2.77 -1.21 9.02
N PRO A 218 -3.20 -0.45 10.05
CA PRO A 218 -4.51 -0.64 10.65
C PRO A 218 -5.67 -0.27 9.72
N ALA A 219 -5.45 0.59 8.72
CA ALA A 219 -6.48 1.06 7.79
C ALA A 219 -6.77 0.09 6.63
N GLU A 220 -5.98 -0.96 6.45
CA GLU A 220 -6.13 -1.85 5.29
C GLU A 220 -7.13 -2.97 5.57
N GLN A 221 -8.23 -2.97 4.81
CA GLN A 221 -9.36 -3.90 5.01
C GLN A 221 -8.95 -5.37 4.87
N LYS A 222 -7.96 -5.68 4.02
CA LYS A 222 -7.44 -7.05 3.85
C LYS A 222 -6.81 -7.64 5.12
N PHE A 223 -6.34 -6.80 6.05
CA PHE A 223 -5.76 -7.25 7.33
C PHE A 223 -6.81 -7.27 8.46
N ARG A 224 -7.96 -6.62 8.24
CA ARG A 224 -9.13 -6.66 9.12
C ARG A 224 -10.02 -7.86 8.84
N THR A 225 -9.88 -8.51 7.70
CA THR A 225 -10.65 -9.70 7.32
C THR A 225 -9.73 -10.91 7.19
N ILE A 226 -10.09 -12.00 7.86
CA ILE A 226 -9.43 -13.30 7.79
C ILE A 226 -10.45 -14.31 7.25
N ASN A 227 -10.09 -15.04 6.20
CA ASN A 227 -10.94 -16.11 5.69
C ASN A 227 -10.71 -17.40 6.51
N ALA A 228 -11.76 -17.90 7.18
CA ALA A 228 -11.68 -19.10 8.01
C ALA A 228 -11.59 -20.40 7.18
N GLU A 229 -12.01 -20.37 5.91
CA GLU A 229 -11.88 -21.51 5.00
C GLU A 229 -10.46 -21.68 4.45
N ASN A 230 -9.60 -20.66 4.58
CA ASN A 230 -8.23 -20.72 4.09
C ASN A 230 -7.51 -21.92 4.70
N ASN A 231 -6.89 -22.75 3.85
CA ASN A 231 -6.14 -23.95 4.27
C ASN A 231 -5.08 -23.60 5.35
N ALA A 232 -4.34 -22.50 5.18
CA ALA A 232 -3.35 -22.06 6.17
C ALA A 232 -3.98 -21.70 7.52
N PHE A 233 -5.21 -21.15 7.52
CA PHE A 233 -5.93 -20.85 8.74
C PHE A 233 -6.47 -22.14 9.38
N ARG A 234 -7.11 -23.02 8.60
CA ARG A 234 -7.66 -24.30 9.07
C ARG A 234 -6.58 -25.23 9.64
N GLN A 235 -5.39 -25.27 9.05
CA GLN A 235 -4.31 -26.16 9.52
C GLN A 235 -3.58 -25.64 10.76
N ARG A 236 -3.59 -24.32 11.01
CA ARG A 236 -2.77 -23.71 12.08
C ARG A 236 -3.60 -23.23 13.26
N VAL A 237 -4.80 -22.71 13.00
CA VAL A 237 -5.70 -22.10 14.00
C VAL A 237 -6.99 -22.91 14.11
N GLY A 238 -7.57 -23.35 12.98
CA GLY A 238 -8.81 -24.12 12.94
C GLY A 238 -8.65 -25.62 13.20
N SER A 239 -7.42 -26.13 13.32
CA SER A 239 -7.14 -27.53 13.63
C SER A 239 -7.19 -27.81 15.14
N LEU A 240 -7.36 -26.76 15.94
CA LEU A 240 -7.53 -26.84 17.37
C LEU A 240 -9.02 -27.13 17.61
N GLU A 241 -9.32 -28.37 18.00
CA GLU A 241 -10.68 -28.89 18.19
C GLU A 241 -11.52 -28.06 19.18
N GLY A 242 -10.88 -27.36 20.11
CA GLY A 242 -11.53 -26.50 21.10
C GLY A 242 -11.83 -25.06 20.64
N GLY A 243 -11.52 -24.70 19.38
CA GLY A 243 -11.79 -23.35 18.87
C GLY A 243 -11.06 -22.24 19.63
N GLU A 244 -10.02 -22.58 20.39
CA GLU A 244 -9.35 -21.61 21.26
C GLU A 244 -8.66 -20.52 20.43
N GLY A 245 -8.15 -20.89 19.25
CA GLY A 245 -7.52 -19.95 18.32
C GLY A 245 -8.49 -18.90 17.77
N THR A 246 -9.74 -19.28 17.46
CA THR A 246 -10.78 -18.31 17.04
C THR A 246 -11.24 -17.45 18.20
N LYS A 247 -11.31 -18.02 19.42
CA LYS A 247 -11.63 -17.29 20.64
C LYS A 247 -10.60 -16.20 20.97
N VAL A 248 -9.31 -16.44 20.72
CA VAL A 248 -8.28 -15.39 20.84
C VAL A 248 -8.55 -14.25 19.85
N LEU A 249 -8.92 -14.56 18.60
CA LEU A 249 -9.25 -13.53 17.60
C LEU A 249 -10.49 -12.74 17.99
N GLU A 250 -11.51 -13.39 18.56
CA GLU A 250 -12.70 -12.73 19.10
C GLU A 250 -12.36 -11.76 20.23
N LEU A 251 -11.52 -12.18 21.17
CA LEU A 251 -11.06 -11.33 22.27
C LEU A 251 -10.23 -10.13 21.79
N VAL A 252 -9.50 -10.28 20.68
CA VAL A 252 -8.76 -9.18 20.05
C VAL A 252 -9.68 -8.20 19.31
N GLY A 253 -10.89 -8.63 18.92
CA GLY A 253 -11.91 -7.77 18.32
C GLY A 253 -12.42 -8.20 16.93
N PHE A 254 -12.03 -9.39 16.45
CA PHE A 254 -12.63 -9.97 15.26
C PHE A 254 -14.04 -10.52 15.58
N ALA A 255 -15.04 -10.34 14.72
CA ALA A 255 -16.27 -11.14 14.76
C ALA A 255 -16.17 -12.25 13.74
N ALA A 256 -16.56 -13.45 14.14
CA ALA A 256 -16.93 -14.49 13.21
C ALA A 256 -18.23 -14.10 12.48
N ASN A 257 -18.17 -14.05 11.16
CA ASN A 257 -19.34 -14.02 10.30
C ASN A 257 -19.61 -15.46 9.85
N GLU A 258 -20.61 -16.10 10.44
CA GLU A 258 -20.96 -17.50 10.14
C GLU A 258 -21.39 -17.68 8.68
N GLU A 259 -22.10 -16.70 8.11
CA GLU A 259 -22.57 -16.72 6.72
C GLU A 259 -21.42 -16.69 5.70
N ALA A 260 -20.43 -15.82 5.94
CA ALA A 260 -19.29 -15.63 5.03
C ALA A 260 -18.08 -16.48 5.40
N LYS A 261 -18.15 -17.27 6.49
CA LYS A 261 -17.04 -18.03 7.09
C LYS A 261 -15.74 -17.21 7.17
N THR A 262 -15.88 -15.94 7.53
CA THR A 262 -14.77 -15.00 7.63
C THR A 262 -14.80 -14.34 9.00
N LEU A 263 -13.62 -14.02 9.53
CA LEU A 263 -13.47 -13.22 10.74
C LEU A 263 -13.16 -11.78 10.31
N ALA A 264 -14.07 -10.85 10.60
CA ALA A 264 -13.91 -9.45 10.23
C ALA A 264 -13.85 -8.55 11.48
N MET A 265 -12.92 -7.61 11.48
CA MET A 265 -12.79 -6.58 12.50
C MET A 265 -13.40 -5.27 11.98
N ALA A 266 -14.41 -4.77 12.70
CA ALA A 266 -14.97 -3.44 12.46
C ALA A 266 -14.01 -2.36 12.96
N ASP A 267 -14.00 -1.20 12.31
CA ASP A 267 -13.20 -0.04 12.65
C ASP A 267 -13.34 0.35 14.13
N ASP A 268 -14.58 0.28 14.62
CA ASP A 268 -14.96 0.70 15.96
C ASP A 268 -14.49 -0.27 17.05
N ARG A 269 -14.17 -1.52 16.67
CA ARG A 269 -13.67 -2.56 17.57
C ARG A 269 -12.16 -2.69 17.58
N PHE A 270 -11.46 -1.97 16.71
CA PHE A 270 -10.00 -1.96 16.71
C PHE A 270 -9.46 -1.12 17.87
N SER A 271 -8.96 -1.78 18.91
CA SER A 271 -8.20 -1.13 19.98
C SER A 271 -6.72 -1.47 19.85
N LYS A 272 -5.90 -0.46 19.50
CA LYS A 272 -4.44 -0.62 19.38
C LYS A 272 -3.83 -1.21 20.66
N LEU A 273 -4.28 -0.76 21.83
CA LEU A 273 -3.82 -1.24 23.14
C LEU A 273 -4.10 -2.74 23.34
N VAL A 274 -5.29 -3.21 22.95
CA VAL A 274 -5.66 -4.62 23.09
C VAL A 274 -4.85 -5.50 22.14
N VAL A 275 -4.64 -5.05 20.90
CA VAL A 275 -3.85 -5.79 19.90
C VAL A 275 -2.37 -5.84 20.30
N GLU A 276 -1.80 -4.75 20.84
CA GLU A 276 -0.42 -4.73 21.37
C GLU A 276 -0.26 -5.63 22.60
N ALA A 277 -1.22 -5.62 23.52
CA ALA A 277 -1.23 -6.50 24.68
C ALA A 277 -1.33 -7.98 24.25
N ALA A 278 -2.22 -8.29 23.31
CA ALA A 278 -2.37 -9.64 22.75
C ALA A 278 -1.08 -10.12 22.07
N LEU A 279 -0.42 -9.26 21.28
CA LEU A 279 0.84 -9.58 20.65
C LEU A 279 1.95 -9.84 21.67
N THR A 280 1.97 -9.08 22.77
CA THR A 280 2.93 -9.27 23.86
C THR A 280 2.72 -10.62 24.55
N GLU A 281 1.48 -10.98 24.89
CA GLU A 281 1.17 -12.30 25.47
C GLU A 281 1.49 -13.45 24.50
N LEU A 282 1.20 -13.29 23.20
CA LEU A 282 1.53 -14.28 22.17
C LEU A 282 3.05 -14.48 22.04
N ASN A 283 3.83 -13.39 22.08
CA ASN A 283 5.29 -13.47 22.06
C ASN A 283 5.80 -14.13 23.35
N ASN A 284 5.25 -13.77 24.51
CA ASN A 284 5.59 -14.42 25.79
C ASN A 284 5.28 -15.92 25.74
N ALA A 285 4.18 -16.34 25.12
CA ALA A 285 3.83 -17.75 24.96
C ALA A 285 4.85 -18.53 24.12
N LEU A 286 5.48 -17.86 23.15
CA LEU A 286 6.50 -18.43 22.26
C LEU A 286 7.90 -18.43 22.87
N THR A 287 8.29 -17.35 23.59
CA THR A 287 9.66 -17.17 24.09
C THR A 287 9.86 -17.62 25.52
N ASN A 288 8.81 -17.57 26.35
CA ASN A 288 8.91 -17.88 27.77
C ASN A 288 8.63 -19.39 28.03
N PRO A 289 9.63 -20.15 28.52
CA PRO A 289 9.45 -21.54 28.89
C PRO A 289 8.38 -21.75 29.96
N PHE A 290 8.25 -20.82 30.90
CA PHE A 290 7.32 -20.86 32.04
C PHE A 290 5.96 -20.25 31.74
N PHE A 291 5.65 -19.89 30.49
CA PHE A 291 4.34 -19.37 30.15
C PHE A 291 3.25 -20.40 30.50
N GLY A 292 2.39 -20.08 31.47
CA GLY A 292 1.34 -20.96 31.98
C GLY A 292 1.71 -21.84 33.18
N SER A 293 2.93 -21.70 33.72
CA SER A 293 3.37 -22.30 34.99
C SER A 293 3.01 -21.39 36.16
N LEU A 294 1.72 -21.40 36.52
CA LEU A 294 1.18 -20.90 37.78
C LEU A 294 0.15 -21.92 38.28
#